data_AF-A0A7Y6ZWT6-F1
#
_entry.id   AF-A0A7Y6ZWT6-F1
#
_cell.length_a   1.000
_cell.length_b   1.000
_cell.length_c   1.000
_cell.angle_alpha   90.00
_cell.angle_beta   90.00
_cell.angle_gamma   90.00
#
_symmetry.space_group_name_H-M   'P 1'
#
loop_
_entity.id
_entity.type
_entity.pdbx_description
1 polymer ?
#
loop_
_entity_poly.entity_id
_entity_poly.type
_entity_poly.pdbx_seq_one_letter_code
_entity_poly.pdbx_strand_id
1 'polypeptide(L)'
;MSLFANPIKWADSAVKSKSRMFLLMALQLMLLLFGLWIFHDSLSDVDSYADLSILEFMGALSFVFVAGAWMPFTYLYCLYRLLKIIKDERNIQQHVT
;
A
#
# COMPACT_ATOMS: atom_id res chain seq x y z
N MET A 1 -7.07 13.87 8.79
CA MET A 1 -6.02 14.57 8.00
C MET A 1 -6.02 13.99 6.61
N SER A 2 -5.96 14.82 5.57
CA SER A 2 -5.94 14.38 4.17
C SER A 2 -4.51 14.02 3.73
N LEU A 3 -4.36 12.88 3.05
CA LEU A 3 -3.12 12.42 2.42
C LEU A 3 -2.62 13.41 1.36
N PHE A 4 -3.55 14.07 0.66
CA PHE A 4 -3.26 15.01 -0.41
C PHE A 4 -2.83 16.40 0.09
N ALA A 5 -3.27 16.79 1.29
CA ALA A 5 -2.96 18.10 1.85
C ALA A 5 -1.59 18.14 2.53
N ASN A 6 -1.21 17.07 3.23
CA ASN A 6 0.07 16.99 3.95
C ASN A 6 0.51 15.52 4.09
N PRO A 7 1.12 14.93 3.04
CA PRO A 7 1.49 13.51 3.03
C PRO A 7 2.44 13.15 4.18
N ILE A 8 3.29 14.09 4.58
CA ILE A 8 4.27 13.93 5.66
C ILE A 8 3.60 13.80 7.04
N LYS A 9 2.63 14.67 7.38
CA LYS A 9 1.90 14.59 8.66
C LYS A 9 0.93 13.41 8.71
N TRP A 10 0.37 13.03 7.57
CA TRP A 10 -0.50 11.86 7.47
C TRP A 10 0.26 10.57 7.81
N ALA A 11 1.45 10.40 7.25
CA ALA A 11 2.26 9.22 7.50
C ALA A 11 2.88 9.19 8.91
N ASP A 12 3.21 10.35 9.49
CA ASP A 12 3.59 10.45 10.91
C ASP A 12 2.45 9.98 11.82
N SER A 13 1.21 10.40 11.52
CA SER A 13 0.00 9.96 12.24
C SER A 13 -0.34 8.47 12.03
N ALA A 14 0.02 7.89 10.89
CA ALA A 14 -0.21 6.49 10.57
C ALA A 14 0.73 5.55 11.35
N VAL A 15 2.00 5.94 11.50
CA VAL A 15 3.04 5.14 12.19
C VAL A 15 3.01 5.32 13.72
N LYS A 16 2.39 6.39 14.22
CA LYS A 16 2.34 6.72 15.66
C LYS A 16 1.70 5.64 16.54
N SER A 17 0.88 4.74 15.96
CA SER A 17 0.21 3.67 16.69
C SER A 17 0.33 2.35 15.94
N LYS A 18 0.86 1.33 16.64
CA LYS A 18 0.93 -0.06 16.12
C LYS A 18 -0.43 -0.58 15.65
N SER A 19 -1.51 -0.19 16.35
CA SER A 19 -2.89 -0.56 15.98
C SER A 19 -3.33 0.05 14.66
N ARG A 20 -2.97 1.31 14.36
CA ARG A 20 -3.31 1.98 13.10
C ARG A 20 -2.54 1.37 11.93
N MET A 21 -1.26 1.07 12.13
CA MET A 21 -0.45 0.39 11.13
C MET A 21 -1.03 -1.00 10.81
N PHE A 22 -1.44 -1.74 11.83
CA PHE A 22 -2.13 -3.03 11.65
C PHE A 22 -3.46 -2.87 10.90
N LEU A 23 -4.28 -1.88 11.26
CA LEU A 23 -5.54 -1.61 10.56
C LEU A 23 -5.34 -1.24 9.10
N LEU A 24 -4.30 -0.45 8.78
CA LEU A 24 -3.96 -0.10 7.40
C LEU A 24 -3.49 -1.33 6.61
N MET A 25 -2.68 -2.20 7.22
CA MET A 25 -2.28 -3.47 6.61
C MET A 25 -3.48 -4.40 6.40
N ALA A 26 -4.39 -4.50 7.37
CA ALA A 26 -5.60 -5.31 7.27
C ALA A 26 -6.55 -4.78 6.19
N LEU A 27 -6.76 -3.47 6.13
CA LEU A 27 -7.54 -2.82 5.07
C LEU A 27 -6.93 -3.09 3.69
N GLN A 28 -5.60 -3.03 3.59
CA GLN A 28 -4.90 -3.34 2.35
C GLN A 28 -5.10 -4.79 1.93
N LEU A 29 -4.97 -5.74 2.86
CA LEU A 29 -5.21 -7.14 2.59
C LEU A 29 -6.66 -7.39 2.15
N MET A 30 -7.63 -6.75 2.79
CA MET A 30 -9.04 -6.82 2.38
C MET A 30 -9.25 -6.29 0.96
N LEU A 31 -8.68 -5.13 0.63
CA LEU A 31 -8.78 -4.55 -0.72
C LEU A 31 -8.15 -5.45 -1.78
N LEU A 32 -7.03 -6.09 -1.45
CA LEU A 32 -6.33 -7.00 -2.34
C LEU A 32 -7.13 -8.28 -2.57
N LEU A 33 -7.66 -8.89 -1.50
CA LEU A 33 -8.55 -10.05 -1.59
C LEU A 33 -9.84 -9.71 -2.35
N PHE A 34 -10.40 -8.52 -2.14
CA PHE A 34 -11.57 -8.04 -2.87
C PHE A 34 -11.27 -7.88 -4.36
N GLY A 35 -10.11 -7.32 -4.72
CA GLY A 35 -9.66 -7.23 -6.11
C GLY A 35 -9.46 -8.59 -6.76
N LEU A 36 -8.87 -9.54 -6.05
CA LEU A 36 -8.72 -10.92 -6.49
C LEU A 36 -10.07 -11.62 -6.66
N TRP A 37 -11.03 -11.33 -5.78
CA TRP A 37 -12.37 -11.89 -5.87
C TRP A 37 -13.11 -11.38 -7.11
N ILE A 38 -13.07 -10.06 -7.38
CA ILE A 38 -13.65 -9.48 -8.61
C ILE A 38 -12.98 -10.10 -9.85
N PHE A 39 -11.65 -10.21 -9.84
CA PHE A 39 -10.91 -10.82 -10.95
C PHE A 39 -11.32 -12.28 -11.19
N HIS A 40 -11.48 -13.05 -10.11
CA HIS A 40 -11.97 -14.42 -10.18
C HIS A 40 -13.40 -14.50 -10.73
N ASP A 41 -14.31 -13.66 -10.23
CA ASP A 41 -15.71 -13.60 -10.66
C ASP A 41 -15.83 -13.27 -12.16
N SER A 42 -15.05 -12.29 -12.62
CA SER A 42 -14.98 -11.93 -14.04
C SER A 42 -14.38 -13.02 -14.93
N LEU A 43 -13.57 -13.92 -14.39
CA LEU A 43 -13.04 -15.07 -15.12
C LEU A 43 -13.97 -16.28 -15.10
N SER A 44 -14.77 -16.46 -14.04
CA SER A 44 -15.68 -17.61 -13.92
C SER A 44 -16.84 -17.58 -14.92
N ASP A 45 -17.21 -16.41 -15.43
CA ASP A 45 -18.27 -16.25 -16.43
C ASP A 45 -17.79 -16.45 -17.88
N VAL A 46 -16.50 -16.76 -18.09
CA VAL A 46 -15.91 -16.93 -19.42
C VAL A 46 -15.87 -18.42 -19.78
N ASP A 47 -16.76 -18.84 -20.68
CA ASP A 47 -16.90 -20.23 -21.13
C ASP A 47 -15.61 -20.79 -21.79
N SER A 48 -14.79 -19.92 -22.37
CA SER A 48 -13.53 -20.28 -23.02
C SER A 48 -12.48 -19.19 -22.84
N TYR A 49 -11.38 -19.52 -22.16
CA TYR A 49 -10.23 -18.62 -21.98
C TYR A 49 -9.58 -18.16 -23.30
N ALA A 50 -9.90 -18.79 -24.43
CA ALA A 50 -9.41 -18.39 -25.75
C ALA A 50 -10.11 -17.13 -26.30
N ASP A 51 -11.31 -16.80 -25.81
CA ASP A 51 -12.07 -15.60 -26.22
C ASP A 51 -11.77 -14.39 -25.33
N LEU A 52 -10.95 -14.57 -24.28
CA LEU A 52 -10.61 -13.50 -23.36
C LEU A 52 -9.70 -12.47 -24.05
N SER A 53 -10.20 -11.25 -24.21
CA SER A 53 -9.39 -10.16 -24.73
C SER A 53 -8.26 -9.82 -23.76
N ILE A 54 -7.03 -9.68 -24.27
CA ILE A 54 -5.86 -9.24 -23.49
C ILE A 54 -6.15 -7.92 -22.76
N LEU A 55 -6.95 -7.03 -23.38
CA LEU A 55 -7.32 -5.75 -22.77
C LEU A 55 -8.21 -5.93 -21.54
N GLU A 56 -9.16 -6.86 -21.58
CA GLU A 56 -10.06 -7.17 -20.46
C GLU A 56 -9.30 -7.84 -19.32
N PHE A 57 -8.40 -8.77 -19.65
CA PHE A 57 -7.51 -9.40 -18.70
C PHE A 57 -6.63 -8.37 -17.99
N MET A 58 -5.99 -7.46 -18.75
CA MET A 58 -5.17 -6.40 -18.18
C MET A 58 -5.99 -5.39 -17.36
N GLY A 59 -7.20 -5.08 -17.79
CA GLY A 59 -8.13 -4.21 -17.06
C GLY A 59 -8.46 -4.79 -15.69
N ALA A 60 -8.85 -6.07 -15.63
CA ALA A 60 -9.19 -6.74 -14.38
C ALA A 60 -7.97 -6.95 -13.46
N LEU A 61 -6.78 -7.21 -14.04
CA LEU A 61 -5.54 -7.38 -13.28
C LEU A 61 -4.96 -6.05 -12.74
N SER A 62 -5.28 -4.92 -13.38
CA SER A 62 -4.72 -3.61 -13.05
C SER A 62 -5.01 -3.18 -11.61
N PHE A 63 -6.22 -3.45 -11.11
CA PHE A 63 -6.61 -3.14 -9.74
C PHE A 63 -5.81 -3.97 -8.72
N VAL A 64 -5.63 -5.27 -9.01
CA VAL A 64 -4.80 -6.17 -8.18
C VAL A 64 -3.35 -5.71 -8.16
N PHE A 65 -2.82 -5.25 -9.30
CA PHE A 65 -1.48 -4.68 -9.39
C PHE A 65 -1.33 -3.39 -8.59
N VAL A 66 -2.29 -2.47 -8.69
CA VAL A 66 -2.27 -1.21 -7.95
C VAL A 66 -2.39 -1.46 -6.46
N ALA A 67 -3.33 -2.32 -6.03
CA ALA A 67 -3.47 -2.71 -4.63
C ALA A 67 -2.24 -3.49 -4.12
N GLY A 68 -1.69 -4.40 -4.92
CA GLY A 68 -0.49 -5.16 -4.56
C GLY A 68 0.75 -4.29 -4.44
N ALA A 69 0.95 -3.34 -5.35
CA ALA A 69 2.10 -2.45 -5.37
C ALA A 69 2.03 -1.37 -4.28
N TRP A 70 0.82 -0.96 -3.87
CA TRP A 70 0.65 0.10 -2.86
C TRP A 70 1.31 -0.25 -1.51
N MET A 71 1.21 -1.52 -1.09
CA MET A 71 1.73 -1.99 0.20
C MET A 71 3.25 -1.87 0.36
N PRO A 72 4.09 -2.42 -0.55
CA PRO A 72 5.55 -2.27 -0.45
C PRO A 72 5.99 -0.81 -0.51
N PHE A 73 5.29 0.06 -1.25
CA PHE A 73 5.60 1.50 -1.25
C PHE A 73 5.31 2.17 0.08
N THR A 74 4.16 1.89 0.71
CA THR A 74 3.88 2.37 2.07
C THR A 74 4.87 1.82 3.10
N TYR A 75 5.30 0.56 2.95
CA TYR A 75 6.28 -0.05 3.85
C TYR A 75 7.69 0.57 3.70
N LEU A 76 8.16 0.76 2.46
CA LEU A 76 9.40 1.48 2.12
C LEU A 76 9.39 2.90 2.66
N TYR A 77 8.25 3.59 2.56
CA TYR A 77 8.09 4.93 3.12
C TYR A 77 8.23 4.94 4.65
N CYS A 78 7.59 3.99 5.34
CA CYS A 78 7.72 3.84 6.79
C CYS A 78 9.17 3.56 7.21
N LEU A 79 9.88 2.69 6.48
CA LEU A 79 11.30 2.38 6.70
C LEU A 79 12.20 3.60 6.50
N TYR A 80 12.00 4.35 5.41
CA TYR A 80 12.70 5.61 5.15
C TYR A 80 12.51 6.60 6.31
N ARG A 81 11.28 6.69 6.86
CA ARG A 81 10.98 7.57 7.99
C ARG A 81 11.70 7.13 9.26
N LEU A 82 11.73 5.83 9.56
CA LEU A 82 12.47 5.27 10.69
C LEU A 82 13.95 5.62 10.60
N LEU A 83 14.55 5.45 9.42
CA LEU A 83 15.95 5.81 9.16
C LEU A 83 16.20 7.31 9.33
N LYS A 84 15.27 8.16 8.91
CA LYS A 84 15.36 9.61 9.07
C LYS A 84 15.36 10.02 10.54
N ILE A 85 14.46 9.47 11.36
CA ILE A 85 14.43 9.74 12.81
C ILE A 85 15.75 9.36 13.47
N ILE A 86 16.25 8.14 13.20
CA ILE A 86 17.52 7.65 13.76
C ILE A 86 18.69 8.57 13.36
N LYS A 87 18.70 9.06 12.11
CA LYS A 87 19.72 9.99 11.63
C LYS A 87 19.63 11.36 12.34
N ASP A 88 18.42 11.89 12.48
CA ASP A 88 18.20 13.19 13.13
C ASP A 88 18.56 13.13 14.63
N GLU A 89 18.21 12.04 15.33
CA GLU A 89 18.61 11.81 16.72
C GLU A 89 20.14 11.70 16.88
N ARG A 90 20.82 10.99 15.96
CA ARG A 90 22.29 10.93 15.95
C ARG A 90 22.93 12.31 15.75
N ASN A 91 22.42 13.12 14.83
CA ASN A 91 22.94 14.47 14.59
C ASN A 91 22.75 15.39 15.80
N ILE A 92 21.62 15.28 16.52
CA ILE A 92 21.38 16.04 17.74
C ILE A 92 22.39 15.65 18.82
N GLN A 93 22.65 14.35 19.02
CA GLN A 93 23.65 13.92 20.01
C GLN A 93 25.08 14.36 19.66
N GLN A 94 25.43 14.44 18.37
CA GLN A 94 26.76 14.93 17.94
C GLN A 94 26.96 16.44 18.09
N HIS A 95 25.89 17.24 18.17
CA HIS A 95 25.98 18.70 18.39
C HIS A 95 25.85 19.12 19.86
N VAL A 96 25.50 18.17 20.74
CA VAL A 96 25.40 18.39 22.20
C VAL A 96 26.68 17.95 22.93
N THR A 97 27.62 17.31 22.22
CA THR A 97 28.96 16.95 22.74
C THR A 97 30.00 17.90 22.17
#